data_AF-A0A4R6KCN4-F1
#
_entry.id   AF-A0A4R6KCN4-F1
#
_cell.length_a   1.000
_cell.length_b   1.000
_cell.length_c   1.000
_cell.angle_alpha   90.00
_cell.angle_beta   90.00
_cell.angle_gamma   90.00
#
_symmetry.space_group_name_H-M   'P 1'
#
loop_
_entity.id
_entity.type
_entity.pdbx_description
1 polymer ?
#
loop_
_entity_poly.entity_id
_entity_poly.type
_entity_poly.pdbx_seq_one_letter_code
_entity_poly.pdbx_strand_id
1 'polypeptide(L)'
;MMLDMVDTLDLQIINALQIHPRVSWAQLGRILRVDPSTISRRWSTLTKERQVWTSCFEGAGARSQEPTVSALVEIRCAPGRRGDVIAELARQGPIFSVHCTSGPRDLYIMITTHSLLSMDRYIDEHIVVTPGILGTRTHYLRTIFLEGSGWRLQALADDQVKALHHLRPSDPPTERKAAYRDIIDALGTDVRRTTAELQRELGRSLSVVSRDIDALLAASWVRWRVDFAHTLLGWSAGAVLWLNVQHPDLERIVASFRQLNQVRFCASVTGEANLAVFLWLHNLQELDEIESKLGAVFPRVLIKDRWIVPRIAKRTGYILDLDSRRLRYVPVSSQPVFED
;
A
#
# COMPACT_ATOMS: atom_id res chain seq x y z
N MET A 1 -0.56 -10.50 26.67
CA MET A 1 -0.38 -11.75 25.90
C MET A 1 0.81 -11.52 24.99
N MET A 2 1.95 -12.14 25.28
CA MET A 2 3.19 -11.94 24.52
C MET A 2 2.95 -12.33 23.06
N LEU A 3 3.12 -11.37 22.15
CA LEU A 3 3.28 -11.64 20.73
C LEU A 3 4.51 -12.55 20.59
N ASP A 4 4.37 -13.75 20.04
CA ASP A 4 5.51 -14.47 19.48
C ASP A 4 6.14 -13.52 18.46
N MET A 5 7.30 -12.97 18.81
CA MET A 5 8.04 -12.05 17.96
C MET A 5 8.27 -12.72 16.62
N VAL A 6 7.95 -12.01 15.54
CA VAL A 6 8.37 -12.43 14.21
C VAL A 6 9.88 -12.52 14.18
N ASP A 7 10.34 -13.70 13.79
CA ASP A 7 11.75 -14.02 13.72
C ASP A 7 12.40 -13.26 12.55
N THR A 8 13.68 -12.92 12.70
CA THR A 8 14.55 -12.44 11.63
C THR A 8 14.35 -13.21 10.32
N LEU A 9 14.21 -14.54 10.35
CA LEU A 9 13.97 -15.32 9.14
C LEU A 9 12.62 -14.98 8.48
N ASP A 10 11.57 -14.73 9.25
CA ASP A 10 10.26 -14.36 8.71
C ASP A 10 10.34 -12.98 8.03
N LEU A 11 11.06 -12.03 8.63
CA LEU A 11 11.35 -10.72 8.04
C LEU A 11 12.10 -10.86 6.71
N GLN A 12 13.11 -11.73 6.65
CA GLN A 12 13.86 -12.02 5.43
C GLN A 12 12.97 -12.62 4.33
N ILE A 13 12.09 -13.56 4.69
CA ILE A 13 11.13 -14.15 3.75
C ILE A 13 10.17 -13.09 3.21
N ILE A 14 9.59 -12.26 4.07
CA ILE A 14 8.69 -11.17 3.66
C ILE A 14 9.44 -10.19 2.75
N ASN A 15 10.63 -9.75 3.14
CA ASN A 15 11.45 -8.83 2.36
C ASN A 15 11.80 -9.40 0.98
N ALA A 16 12.16 -10.68 0.92
CA ALA A 16 12.49 -11.35 -0.33
C ALA A 16 11.30 -11.40 -1.29
N LEU A 17 10.10 -11.69 -0.76
CA LEU A 17 8.88 -11.73 -1.54
C LEU A 17 8.37 -10.33 -1.92
N GLN A 18 8.72 -9.27 -1.17
CA GLN A 18 8.50 -7.90 -1.65
C GLN A 18 9.38 -7.56 -2.88
N ILE A 19 10.56 -8.17 -3.01
CA ILE A 19 11.48 -7.96 -4.14
C ILE A 19 11.08 -8.82 -5.34
N HIS A 20 10.94 -10.13 -5.11
CA HIS A 20 10.53 -11.10 -6.12
C HIS A 20 9.38 -11.98 -5.58
N PRO A 21 8.12 -11.55 -5.76
CA PRO A 21 6.93 -12.18 -5.16
C PRO A 21 6.72 -13.65 -5.51
N ARG A 22 7.26 -14.08 -6.66
CA ARG A 22 7.12 -15.43 -7.21
C ARG A 22 8.42 -16.24 -7.23
N VAL A 23 9.48 -15.79 -6.55
CA VAL A 23 10.70 -16.61 -6.40
C VAL A 23 10.32 -17.98 -5.83
N SER A 24 10.91 -19.05 -6.38
CA SER A 24 10.68 -20.39 -5.88
C SER A 24 11.32 -20.57 -4.50
N TRP A 25 10.74 -21.44 -3.67
CA TRP A 25 11.32 -21.75 -2.36
C TRP A 25 12.72 -22.34 -2.45
N ALA A 26 13.02 -23.09 -3.52
CA ALA A 26 14.36 -23.64 -3.77
C ALA A 26 15.39 -22.56 -4.12
N GLN A 27 15.01 -21.55 -4.93
CA GLN A 27 15.87 -20.40 -5.19
C GLN A 27 16.07 -19.56 -3.93
N LEU A 28 14.99 -19.27 -3.19
CA LEU A 28 15.06 -18.47 -1.98
C LEU A 28 15.86 -19.18 -0.87
N GLY A 29 15.72 -20.50 -0.74
CA GLY A 29 16.49 -21.30 0.21
C GLY A 29 17.99 -21.24 -0.03
N ARG A 30 18.44 -21.19 -1.28
CA ARG A 30 19.85 -20.99 -1.62
C ARG A 30 20.35 -19.59 -1.22
N ILE A 31 19.53 -18.56 -1.41
CA ILE A 31 19.88 -17.16 -1.09
C ILE A 31 19.94 -16.94 0.43
N LEU A 32 18.95 -17.47 1.16
CA LEU A 32 18.86 -17.33 2.62
C LEU A 32 19.68 -18.38 3.38
N ARG A 33 20.18 -19.41 2.68
CA ARG A 33 20.84 -20.60 3.27
C ARG A 33 19.93 -21.34 4.26
N VAL A 34 18.66 -21.49 3.89
CA VAL A 34 17.62 -22.15 4.69
C VAL A 34 16.93 -23.21 3.85
N ASP A 35 16.52 -24.31 4.47
CA ASP A 35 15.79 -25.36 3.80
C ASP A 35 14.47 -24.84 3.17
N PRO A 36 14.18 -25.15 1.87
CA PRO A 36 12.99 -24.68 1.18
C PRO A 36 11.67 -25.05 1.88
N SER A 37 11.59 -26.21 2.54
CA SER A 37 10.39 -26.63 3.27
C SER A 37 10.16 -25.77 4.51
N THR A 38 11.24 -25.33 5.17
CA THR A 38 11.17 -24.40 6.31
C THR A 38 10.62 -23.05 5.88
N ILE A 39 11.12 -22.51 4.77
CA ILE A 39 10.62 -21.25 4.19
C ILE A 39 9.13 -21.37 3.84
N SER A 40 8.77 -22.43 3.12
CA SER A 40 7.38 -22.64 2.70
C SER A 40 6.44 -22.80 3.90
N ARG A 41 6.88 -23.52 4.95
CA ARG A 41 6.10 -23.70 6.18
C ARG A 41 5.89 -22.37 6.91
N ARG A 42 6.95 -21.57 7.08
CA ARG A 42 6.87 -20.25 7.75
C ARG A 42 5.95 -19.29 7.01
N TRP A 43 6.09 -19.18 5.69
CA TRP A 43 5.19 -18.38 4.86
C TRP A 43 3.72 -18.84 5.00
N SER A 44 3.48 -20.15 4.98
CA SER A 44 2.15 -20.72 5.16
C SER A 44 1.55 -20.38 6.54
N THR A 45 2.34 -20.47 7.62
CA THR A 45 1.91 -20.05 8.96
C THR A 45 1.52 -18.57 8.99
N LEU A 46 2.40 -17.67 8.53
CA LEU A 46 2.16 -16.22 8.52
C LEU A 46 0.90 -15.84 7.73
N THR A 47 0.66 -16.49 6.59
CA THR A 47 -0.50 -16.23 5.73
C THR A 47 -1.80 -16.82 6.29
N LYS A 48 -1.74 -18.01 6.91
CA LYS A 48 -2.87 -18.66 7.60
C LYS A 48 -3.31 -17.86 8.83
N GLU A 49 -2.35 -17.30 9.56
CA GLU A 49 -2.61 -16.44 10.73
C GLU A 49 -3.02 -15.01 10.34
N ARG A 50 -3.19 -14.73 9.03
CA ARG A 50 -3.61 -13.43 8.49
C ARG A 50 -2.61 -12.29 8.78
N GLN A 51 -1.40 -12.63 9.17
CA GLN A 51 -0.33 -11.69 9.49
C GLN A 51 0.39 -11.18 8.25
N VAL A 52 0.45 -11.98 7.19
CA VAL A 52 1.03 -11.58 5.89
C VAL A 52 0.06 -11.94 4.77
N TRP A 53 0.03 -11.11 3.73
CA TRP A 53 -0.79 -11.32 2.55
C TRP A 53 -0.17 -10.68 1.33
N THR A 54 -0.74 -11.00 0.18
CA THR A 54 -0.25 -10.50 -1.10
C THR A 54 -1.40 -9.97 -1.93
N SER A 55 -1.10 -9.06 -2.84
CA SER A 55 -2.07 -8.62 -3.83
C SER A 55 -1.41 -8.28 -5.15
N CYS A 56 -2.16 -8.50 -6.22
CA CYS A 56 -1.84 -8.05 -7.56
C CYS A 56 -2.93 -7.09 -8.02
N PHE A 57 -2.55 -5.94 -8.57
CA PHE A 57 -3.51 -5.04 -9.22
C PHE A 57 -2.79 -4.16 -10.23
N GLU A 58 -3.55 -3.62 -11.17
CA GLU A 58 -3.08 -2.60 -12.10
C GLU A 58 -2.82 -1.29 -11.33
N GLY A 59 -1.59 -0.78 -11.42
CA GLY A 59 -1.22 0.50 -10.83
C GLY A 59 -1.37 1.65 -11.81
N ALA A 60 -1.62 2.85 -11.29
CA ALA A 60 -1.45 4.08 -12.05
C ALA A 60 0.03 4.21 -12.48
N GLY A 61 0.27 4.57 -13.74
CA GLY A 61 1.62 4.75 -14.27
C GLY A 61 1.58 5.54 -15.57
N ALA A 62 2.71 6.10 -16.00
CA ALA A 62 2.79 7.00 -17.16
C ALA A 62 2.27 6.42 -18.50
N ARG A 63 2.00 5.11 -18.56
CA ARG A 63 1.42 4.41 -19.71
C ARG A 63 0.02 3.84 -19.42
N SER A 64 -0.65 4.23 -18.33
CA SER A 64 -2.04 3.83 -18.12
C SER A 64 -2.90 4.45 -19.19
N GLN A 65 -3.76 3.64 -19.81
CA GLN A 65 -4.64 4.12 -20.88
C GLN A 65 -5.63 5.16 -20.36
N GLU A 66 -5.92 5.14 -19.06
CA GLU A 66 -6.81 6.10 -18.40
C GLU A 66 -6.04 6.91 -17.35
N PRO A 67 -6.19 8.25 -17.33
CA PRO A 67 -5.70 9.07 -16.25
C PRO A 67 -6.46 8.73 -14.96
N THR A 68 -5.77 8.80 -13.82
CA THR A 68 -6.42 8.65 -12.51
C THR A 68 -6.19 9.90 -11.68
N VAL A 69 -7.17 10.21 -10.85
CA VAL A 69 -7.13 11.30 -9.87
C VAL A 69 -7.20 10.67 -8.50
N SER A 70 -6.30 11.07 -7.61
CA SER A 70 -6.31 10.61 -6.21
C SER A 70 -6.48 11.79 -5.27
N ALA A 71 -7.17 11.56 -4.15
CA ALA A 71 -7.36 12.57 -3.11
C ALA A 71 -7.23 11.94 -1.72
N LEU A 72 -6.71 12.74 -0.79
CA LEU A 72 -6.88 12.48 0.64
C LEU A 72 -8.14 13.22 1.09
N VAL A 73 -9.04 12.52 1.77
CA VAL A 73 -10.29 13.10 2.27
C VAL A 73 -10.34 12.93 3.78
N GLU A 74 -10.35 14.04 4.51
CA GLU A 74 -10.63 14.06 5.94
C GLU A 74 -12.13 13.89 6.17
N ILE A 75 -12.53 13.14 7.18
CA ILE A 75 -13.93 12.88 7.52
C ILE A 75 -14.14 13.12 9.02
N ARG A 76 -15.20 13.88 9.33
CA ARG A 76 -15.73 13.98 10.69
C ARG A 76 -16.94 13.07 10.85
N CYS A 77 -16.98 12.34 11.95
CA CYS A 77 -18.04 11.40 12.28
C CYS A 77 -18.92 11.94 13.41
N ALA A 78 -20.19 11.59 13.40
CA ALA A 78 -21.05 11.78 14.55
C ALA A 78 -20.57 10.92 15.73
N PRO A 79 -20.70 11.40 16.99
CA PRO A 79 -20.31 10.63 18.17
C PRO A 79 -20.89 9.21 18.16
N GLY A 80 -20.06 8.21 18.43
CA GLY A 80 -20.44 6.79 18.43
C GLY A 80 -20.62 6.14 17.05
N ARG A 81 -20.60 6.91 15.94
CA ARG A 81 -20.86 6.39 14.58
C ARG A 81 -19.63 6.01 13.78
N ARG A 82 -18.42 6.29 14.28
CA ARG A 82 -17.14 6.04 13.56
C ARG A 82 -17.01 4.58 13.09
N GLY A 83 -17.45 3.61 13.89
CA GLY A 83 -17.39 2.18 13.52
C GLY A 83 -18.26 1.86 12.30
N ASP A 84 -19.49 2.38 12.28
CA ASP A 84 -20.44 2.19 11.17
C ASP A 84 -19.92 2.86 9.89
N VAL A 85 -19.40 4.09 10.01
CA VAL A 85 -18.78 4.82 8.89
C VAL A 85 -17.59 4.04 8.31
N ILE A 86 -16.70 3.52 9.16
CA ILE A 86 -15.58 2.67 8.70
C ILE A 86 -16.12 1.44 7.97
N ALA A 87 -17.13 0.76 8.50
CA ALA A 87 -17.68 -0.45 7.91
C ALA A 87 -18.31 -0.20 6.53
N GLU A 88 -18.93 0.97 6.33
CA GLU A 88 -19.48 1.39 5.03
C GLU A 88 -18.37 1.74 4.03
N LEU A 89 -17.50 2.69 4.39
CA LEU A 89 -16.43 3.17 3.49
C LEU A 89 -15.45 2.05 3.12
N ALA A 90 -15.13 1.15 4.04
CA ALA A 90 -14.18 0.08 3.77
C ALA A 90 -14.66 -0.89 2.68
N ARG A 91 -15.98 -0.99 2.45
CA ARG A 91 -16.57 -1.84 1.39
C ARG A 91 -16.53 -1.24 -0.01
N GLN A 92 -16.16 0.04 -0.14
CA GLN A 92 -16.21 0.71 -1.43
C GLN A 92 -14.88 0.58 -2.20
N GLY A 93 -14.97 0.23 -3.48
CA GLY A 93 -13.81 -0.02 -4.36
C GLY A 93 -12.87 1.18 -4.58
N PRO A 94 -13.41 2.40 -4.83
CA PRO A 94 -12.60 3.62 -4.99
C PRO A 94 -11.79 4.03 -3.76
N ILE A 95 -12.19 3.57 -2.57
CA ILE A 95 -11.49 3.86 -1.31
C ILE A 95 -10.36 2.85 -1.12
N PHE A 96 -9.14 3.27 -1.45
CA PHE A 96 -7.93 2.44 -1.34
C PHE A 96 -7.54 2.17 0.11
N SER A 97 -7.71 3.16 0.99
CA SER A 97 -7.35 3.01 2.40
C SER A 97 -8.21 3.88 3.31
N VAL A 98 -8.40 3.39 4.54
CA VAL A 98 -9.15 4.05 5.61
C VAL A 98 -8.31 4.04 6.87
N HIS A 99 -8.08 5.23 7.43
CA HIS A 99 -7.22 5.44 8.57
C HIS A 99 -7.97 6.21 9.65
N CYS A 100 -7.89 5.75 10.89
CA CYS A 100 -8.43 6.45 12.04
C CYS A 100 -7.42 7.50 12.50
N THR A 101 -7.86 8.70 12.84
CA THR A 101 -6.97 9.80 13.21
C THR A 101 -7.26 10.38 14.59
N SER A 102 -6.27 11.10 15.12
CA SER A 102 -6.44 12.07 16.21
C SER A 102 -6.81 13.46 15.65
N GLY A 103 -7.31 14.33 16.54
CA GLY A 103 -7.58 15.74 16.22
C GLY A 103 -9.03 15.97 15.77
N PRO A 104 -9.31 17.07 15.04
CA PRO A 104 -10.68 17.47 14.66
C PRO A 104 -11.30 16.61 13.53
N ARG A 105 -10.55 15.63 13.03
CA ARG A 105 -10.93 14.67 11.98
C ARG A 105 -10.87 13.28 12.56
N ASP A 106 -11.93 12.50 12.37
CA ASP A 106 -12.03 11.15 12.93
C ASP A 106 -11.35 10.11 12.04
N LEU A 107 -11.39 10.35 10.72
CA LEU A 107 -10.77 9.50 9.70
C LEU A 107 -10.06 10.35 8.65
N TYR A 108 -9.07 9.77 7.98
CA TYR A 108 -8.73 10.15 6.61
C TYR A 108 -8.78 8.93 5.70
N ILE A 109 -9.22 9.14 4.47
CA ILE A 109 -9.28 8.12 3.44
C ILE A 109 -8.48 8.55 2.22
N MET A 110 -7.98 7.58 1.47
CA MET A 110 -7.40 7.80 0.14
C MET A 110 -8.35 7.23 -0.90
N ILE A 111 -8.84 8.09 -1.79
CA ILE A 111 -9.74 7.75 -2.89
C ILE A 111 -8.96 7.87 -4.20
N THR A 112 -9.24 6.98 -5.15
CA THR A 112 -8.77 7.10 -6.54
C THR A 112 -9.95 6.94 -7.49
N THR A 113 -10.08 7.86 -8.45
CA THR A 113 -11.08 7.84 -9.53
C THR A 113 -10.41 8.09 -10.89
N HIS A 114 -11.15 8.09 -11.99
CA HIS A 114 -10.63 8.34 -13.35
C HIS A 114 -10.65 9.82 -13.78
N SER A 115 -11.26 10.71 -13.01
CA SER A 115 -11.28 12.15 -13.31
C SER A 115 -11.58 13.02 -12.08
N LEU A 116 -11.33 14.32 -12.17
CA LEU A 116 -11.70 15.28 -11.12
C LEU A 116 -13.22 15.32 -10.91
N LEU A 117 -14.01 15.31 -12.00
CA LEU A 117 -15.47 15.30 -11.92
C LEU A 117 -15.99 14.02 -11.25
N SER A 118 -15.43 12.87 -11.60
CA SER A 118 -15.81 11.59 -11.00
C SER A 118 -15.41 11.51 -9.52
N MET A 119 -14.32 12.18 -9.11
CA MET A 119 -13.98 12.33 -7.69
C MET A 119 -15.00 13.20 -6.96
N ASP A 120 -15.34 14.34 -7.53
CA ASP A 120 -16.30 15.30 -6.96
C ASP A 120 -17.68 14.67 -6.77
N ARG A 121 -18.24 14.06 -7.83
CA ARG A 121 -19.47 13.27 -7.76
C ARG A 121 -19.39 12.16 -6.74
N TYR A 122 -18.28 11.42 -6.68
CA TYR A 122 -18.15 10.32 -5.72
C TYR A 122 -18.16 10.81 -4.27
N ILE A 123 -17.56 11.98 -3.99
CA ILE A 123 -17.61 12.60 -2.68
C ILE A 123 -19.05 13.02 -2.34
N ASP A 124 -19.75 13.68 -3.26
CA ASP A 124 -21.11 14.18 -3.05
C ASP A 124 -22.14 13.05 -2.91
N GLU A 125 -22.15 12.13 -3.87
CA GLU A 125 -23.18 11.10 -4.04
C GLU A 125 -22.96 9.85 -3.16
N HIS A 126 -21.73 9.58 -2.69
CA HIS A 126 -21.43 8.37 -1.90
C HIS A 126 -20.76 8.64 -0.56
N ILE A 127 -19.86 9.62 -0.46
CA ILE A 127 -19.14 9.88 0.80
C ILE A 127 -20.02 10.71 1.73
N VAL A 128 -20.40 11.93 1.34
CA VAL A 128 -21.10 12.88 2.22
C VAL A 128 -22.44 12.34 2.70
N VAL A 129 -23.14 11.55 1.88
CA VAL A 129 -24.44 10.94 2.23
C VAL A 129 -24.33 9.74 3.18
N THR A 130 -23.12 9.23 3.46
CA THR A 130 -22.94 8.07 4.35
C THR A 130 -23.43 8.39 5.78
N PRO A 131 -24.41 7.64 6.33
CA PRO A 131 -24.97 7.94 7.64
C PRO A 131 -23.94 7.98 8.76
N GLY A 132 -23.86 9.13 9.44
CA GLY A 132 -22.90 9.38 10.51
C GLY A 132 -21.69 10.21 10.08
N ILE A 133 -21.55 10.59 8.80
CA ILE A 133 -20.59 11.60 8.38
C ILE A 133 -21.18 13.00 8.63
N LEU A 134 -20.42 13.87 9.30
CA LEU A 134 -20.78 15.26 9.61
C LEU A 134 -20.16 16.27 8.64
N GLY A 135 -19.16 15.86 7.88
CA GLY A 135 -18.49 16.70 6.90
C GLY A 135 -17.17 16.12 6.42
N THR A 136 -16.73 16.60 5.27
CA THR A 136 -15.53 16.14 4.58
C THR A 136 -14.61 17.33 4.25
N ARG A 137 -13.32 17.05 4.08
CA ARG A 137 -12.37 18.00 3.48
C ARG A 137 -11.48 17.27 2.49
N THR A 138 -11.49 17.71 1.24
CA THR A 138 -10.83 17.01 0.13
C THR A 138 -9.54 17.69 -0.29
N HIS A 139 -8.48 16.90 -0.45
CA HIS A 139 -7.14 17.33 -0.82
C HIS A 139 -6.64 16.50 -1.99
N TYR A 140 -6.70 17.07 -3.19
CA TYR A 140 -6.22 16.43 -4.40
C TYR A 140 -4.71 16.21 -4.37
N LEU A 141 -4.29 15.01 -4.74
CA LEU A 141 -2.90 14.63 -4.95
C LEU A 141 -2.45 15.09 -6.33
N ARG A 142 -1.31 15.78 -6.41
CA ARG A 142 -0.71 16.19 -7.70
C ARG A 142 0.39 15.23 -8.14
N THR A 143 1.23 14.78 -7.20
CA THR A 143 2.32 13.85 -7.47
C THR A 143 2.52 12.95 -6.27
N ILE A 144 2.46 11.63 -6.48
CA ILE A 144 2.81 10.63 -5.46
C ILE A 144 4.29 10.30 -5.64
N PHE A 145 5.13 10.76 -4.70
CA PHE A 145 6.57 10.57 -4.75
C PHE A 145 6.99 9.21 -4.19
N LEU A 146 6.33 8.80 -3.11
CA LEU A 146 6.55 7.54 -2.41
C LEU A 146 5.19 6.92 -2.13
N GLU A 147 5.05 5.63 -2.43
CA GLU A 147 3.88 4.85 -2.10
C GLU A 147 4.29 3.50 -1.51
N GLY A 148 3.35 2.87 -0.80
CA GLY A 148 3.66 1.64 -0.07
C GLY A 148 4.11 0.47 -0.94
N SER A 149 3.93 0.53 -2.27
CA SER A 149 4.26 -0.54 -3.21
C SER A 149 5.75 -0.64 -3.53
N GLY A 150 6.47 0.48 -3.38
CA GLY A 150 7.92 0.56 -3.54
C GLY A 150 8.68 0.44 -2.21
N TRP A 151 7.98 0.54 -1.08
CA TRP A 151 8.58 0.40 0.24
C TRP A 151 8.97 -1.04 0.53
N ARG A 152 10.11 -1.24 1.17
CA ARG A 152 10.67 -2.56 1.45
C ARG A 152 11.13 -2.61 2.91
N LEU A 153 10.99 -3.80 3.50
CA LEU A 153 11.78 -4.13 4.69
C LEU A 153 13.27 -4.08 4.33
N GLN A 154 14.11 -3.83 5.33
CA GLN A 154 15.57 -3.86 5.22
C GLN A 154 16.11 -5.03 6.05
N ALA A 155 15.62 -6.25 5.76
CA ALA A 155 15.97 -7.46 6.49
C ALA A 155 17.00 -8.33 5.76
N LEU A 156 17.26 -8.03 4.48
CA LEU A 156 18.20 -8.75 3.64
C LEU A 156 19.51 -7.99 3.47
N ALA A 157 20.60 -8.73 3.33
CA ALA A 157 21.88 -8.17 2.92
C ALA A 157 21.88 -7.78 1.43
N ASP A 158 22.78 -6.87 1.04
CA ASP A 158 22.84 -6.32 -0.32
C ASP A 158 23.06 -7.39 -1.40
N ASP A 159 23.85 -8.42 -1.11
CA ASP A 159 24.11 -9.54 -2.01
C ASP A 159 22.85 -10.39 -2.23
N GLN A 160 22.06 -10.61 -1.17
CA GLN A 160 20.78 -11.32 -1.24
C GLN A 160 19.75 -10.52 -2.06
N VAL A 161 19.68 -9.19 -1.85
CA VAL A 161 18.82 -8.30 -2.64
C VAL A 161 19.23 -8.35 -4.12
N LYS A 162 20.52 -8.24 -4.43
CA LYS A 162 21.04 -8.36 -5.80
C LYS A 162 20.69 -9.71 -6.43
N ALA A 163 20.86 -10.82 -5.70
CA ALA A 163 20.52 -12.15 -6.19
C ALA A 163 19.03 -12.28 -6.54
N LEU A 164 18.13 -11.73 -5.72
CA LEU A 164 16.70 -11.73 -6.00
C LEU A 164 16.34 -10.90 -7.23
N HIS A 165 16.98 -9.75 -7.45
CA HIS A 165 16.79 -8.96 -8.65
C HIS A 165 17.27 -9.67 -9.91
N HIS A 166 18.40 -10.39 -9.86
CA HIS A 166 18.90 -11.17 -11.01
C HIS A 166 17.96 -12.30 -11.43
N LEU A 167 17.13 -12.81 -10.51
CA LEU A 167 16.16 -13.85 -10.81
C LEU A 167 14.87 -13.31 -11.45
N ARG A 168 14.64 -12.00 -11.42
CA ARG A 168 13.42 -11.42 -11.99
C ARG A 168 13.48 -11.39 -13.51
N PRO A 169 12.34 -11.61 -14.19
CA PRO A 169 12.21 -11.29 -15.60
C PRO A 169 12.56 -9.81 -15.86
N SER A 170 13.35 -9.56 -16.90
CA SER A 170 13.81 -8.22 -17.29
C SER A 170 12.94 -7.57 -18.36
N ASP A 171 12.16 -8.36 -19.10
CA ASP A 171 11.53 -7.95 -20.35
C ASP A 171 10.05 -7.61 -20.12
N PRO A 172 9.71 -6.32 -19.92
CA PRO A 172 8.32 -5.93 -19.77
C PRO A 172 7.57 -6.11 -21.10
N PRO A 173 6.25 -6.37 -21.05
CA PRO A 173 5.45 -6.42 -22.25
C PRO A 173 5.42 -5.04 -22.93
N THR A 174 5.56 -5.04 -24.26
CA THR A 174 5.50 -3.82 -25.07
C THR A 174 4.12 -3.16 -25.01
N GLU A 175 3.06 -3.97 -24.91
CA GLU A 175 1.65 -3.56 -24.94
C GLU A 175 0.84 -4.13 -23.78
N ARG A 176 -0.23 -3.43 -23.37
CA ARG A 176 -1.20 -3.92 -22.40
C ARG A 176 -2.29 -4.71 -23.12
N LYS A 177 -2.31 -6.03 -22.92
CA LYS A 177 -3.32 -6.92 -23.51
C LYS A 177 -4.48 -7.10 -22.54
N ALA A 178 -5.71 -7.23 -23.05
CA ALA A 178 -6.87 -7.58 -22.22
C ALA A 178 -6.64 -8.88 -21.42
N ALA A 179 -5.96 -9.85 -22.04
CA ALA A 179 -5.57 -11.11 -21.41
C ALA A 179 -4.76 -10.97 -20.11
N TYR A 180 -4.01 -9.87 -19.94
CA TYR A 180 -3.26 -9.61 -18.71
C TYR A 180 -4.17 -9.21 -17.55
N ARG A 181 -5.30 -8.55 -17.82
CA ARG A 181 -6.29 -8.18 -16.81
C ARG A 181 -6.82 -9.43 -16.11
N ASP A 182 -7.18 -10.47 -16.88
CA ASP A 182 -7.66 -11.73 -16.31
C ASP A 182 -6.63 -12.41 -15.39
N ILE A 183 -5.34 -12.33 -15.74
CA ILE A 183 -4.26 -12.89 -14.91
C ILE A 183 -4.05 -12.04 -13.65
N ILE A 184 -4.09 -10.71 -13.77
CA ILE A 184 -3.99 -9.80 -12.62
C ILE A 184 -5.14 -10.06 -11.64
N ASP A 185 -6.36 -10.16 -12.16
CA ASP A 185 -7.57 -10.39 -11.36
C ASP A 185 -7.52 -11.76 -10.67
N ALA A 186 -7.11 -12.81 -11.38
CA ALA A 186 -6.94 -14.15 -10.81
C ALA A 186 -5.84 -14.20 -9.73
N LEU A 187 -4.79 -13.38 -9.85
CA LEU A 187 -3.73 -13.22 -8.85
C LEU A 187 -4.08 -12.20 -7.74
N GLY A 188 -5.23 -11.54 -7.84
CA GLY A 188 -5.52 -10.31 -7.10
C GLY A 188 -5.38 -10.43 -5.59
N THR A 189 -5.72 -11.59 -5.03
CA THR A 189 -5.67 -11.87 -3.59
C THR A 189 -4.55 -12.81 -3.14
N ASP A 190 -3.88 -13.45 -4.10
CA ASP A 190 -2.75 -14.33 -3.86
C ASP A 190 -1.83 -14.39 -5.09
N VAL A 191 -0.71 -13.69 -4.99
CA VAL A 191 0.29 -13.59 -6.06
C VAL A 191 1.07 -14.89 -6.27
N ARG A 192 0.95 -15.86 -5.34
CA ARG A 192 1.69 -17.12 -5.35
C ARG A 192 0.85 -18.32 -5.81
N ARG A 193 -0.41 -18.12 -6.20
CA ARG A 193 -1.23 -19.15 -6.88
C ARG A 193 -0.44 -19.84 -7.98
N THR A 194 -0.54 -21.16 -8.05
CA THR A 194 0.22 -21.96 -9.00
C THR A 194 -0.21 -21.68 -10.43
N THR A 195 0.71 -21.83 -11.39
CA THR A 195 0.38 -21.69 -12.82
C THR A 195 -0.70 -22.68 -13.24
N ALA A 196 -0.77 -23.87 -12.64
CA ALA A 196 -1.80 -24.88 -12.91
C ALA A 196 -3.20 -24.50 -12.38
N GLU A 197 -3.28 -23.77 -11.27
CA GLU A 197 -4.56 -23.22 -10.79
C GLU A 197 -5.07 -22.15 -11.74
N LEU A 198 -4.20 -21.22 -12.14
CA LEU A 198 -4.54 -20.16 -13.09
C LEU A 198 -4.90 -20.72 -14.47
N GLN A 199 -4.21 -21.77 -14.92
CA GLN A 199 -4.54 -22.49 -16.15
C GLN A 199 -5.98 -23.02 -16.11
N ARG A 200 -6.36 -23.70 -15.03
CA ARG A 200 -7.71 -24.27 -14.87
C ARG A 200 -8.78 -23.19 -14.82
N GLU A 201 -8.50 -22.07 -14.15
CA GLU A 201 -9.44 -20.95 -14.05
C GLU A 201 -9.61 -20.20 -15.38
N LEU A 202 -8.51 -19.94 -16.10
CA LEU A 202 -8.50 -19.10 -17.29
C LEU A 202 -8.72 -19.87 -18.60
N GLY A 203 -8.64 -21.20 -18.58
CA GLY A 203 -8.79 -22.04 -19.78
C GLY A 203 -7.65 -21.89 -20.81
N ARG A 204 -6.50 -21.34 -20.40
CA ARG A 204 -5.31 -21.11 -21.27
C ARG A 204 -4.27 -22.20 -21.05
N SER A 205 -3.32 -22.36 -21.98
CA SER A 205 -2.23 -23.33 -21.79
C SER A 205 -1.23 -22.89 -20.70
N LEU A 206 -0.57 -23.84 -20.04
CA LEU A 206 0.45 -23.55 -19.01
C LEU A 206 1.55 -22.62 -19.52
N SER A 207 2.00 -22.82 -20.77
CA SER A 207 3.03 -21.99 -21.38
C SER A 207 2.58 -20.54 -21.55
N VAL A 208 1.31 -20.31 -21.92
CA VAL A 208 0.75 -18.95 -22.04
C VAL A 208 0.67 -18.29 -20.67
N VAL A 209 0.08 -18.96 -19.68
CA VAL A 209 -0.05 -18.41 -18.32
C VAL A 209 1.31 -18.09 -17.71
N SER A 210 2.30 -18.99 -17.82
CA SER A 210 3.64 -18.76 -17.29
C SER A 210 4.31 -17.55 -17.94
N ARG A 211 4.27 -17.46 -19.28
CA ARG A 211 4.87 -16.36 -20.04
C ARG A 211 4.24 -15.02 -19.67
N ASP A 212 2.92 -14.99 -19.54
CA ASP A 212 2.19 -13.76 -19.21
C ASP A 212 2.48 -13.32 -17.76
N ILE A 213 2.62 -14.25 -16.80
CA ILE A 213 3.06 -13.94 -15.43
C ILE A 213 4.45 -13.31 -15.44
N ASP A 214 5.40 -13.88 -16.19
CA ASP A 214 6.77 -13.35 -16.26
C ASP A 214 6.81 -11.95 -16.87
N ALA A 215 6.03 -11.72 -17.94
CA ALA A 215 5.86 -10.39 -18.52
C ALA A 215 5.28 -9.40 -17.48
N LEU A 216 4.24 -9.80 -16.75
CA LEU A 216 3.62 -8.95 -15.72
C LEU A 216 4.54 -8.69 -14.52
N LEU A 217 5.46 -9.60 -14.20
CA LEU A 217 6.49 -9.38 -13.19
C LEU A 217 7.50 -8.31 -13.61
N ALA A 218 7.77 -8.16 -14.91
CA ALA A 218 8.62 -7.09 -15.43
C ALA A 218 7.86 -5.77 -15.66
N ALA A 219 6.53 -5.81 -15.74
CA ALA A 219 5.69 -4.64 -16.02
C ALA A 219 5.66 -3.62 -14.86
N SER A 220 6.07 -2.38 -15.13
CA SER A 220 6.04 -1.27 -14.15
C SER A 220 4.63 -0.77 -13.80
N TRP A 221 3.62 -1.17 -14.56
CA TRP A 221 2.22 -0.81 -14.36
C TRP A 221 1.42 -1.88 -13.61
N VAL A 222 2.06 -2.98 -13.21
CA VAL A 222 1.46 -3.97 -12.32
C VAL A 222 2.08 -3.81 -10.93
N ARG A 223 1.24 -3.75 -9.91
CA ARG A 223 1.68 -3.70 -8.51
C ARG A 223 1.61 -5.10 -7.93
N TRP A 224 2.78 -5.63 -7.62
CA TRP A 224 2.92 -6.86 -6.85
C TRP A 224 3.24 -6.49 -5.40
N ARG A 225 2.30 -6.76 -4.50
CA ARG A 225 2.41 -6.35 -3.11
C ARG A 225 2.57 -7.56 -2.21
N VAL A 226 3.42 -7.39 -1.21
CA VAL A 226 3.44 -8.21 -0.01
C VAL A 226 3.27 -7.25 1.17
N ASP A 227 2.15 -7.39 1.84
CA ASP A 227 1.71 -6.56 2.95
C ASP A 227 1.58 -7.44 4.20
N PHE A 228 1.71 -6.83 5.37
CA PHE A 228 1.73 -7.54 6.65
C PHE A 228 1.09 -6.71 7.77
N ALA A 229 0.62 -7.37 8.83
CA ALA A 229 0.14 -6.71 10.02
C ALA A 229 1.30 -5.87 10.59
N HIS A 230 1.18 -4.55 10.60
CA HIS A 230 2.34 -3.70 10.93
C HIS A 230 2.70 -3.76 12.42
N THR A 231 1.71 -4.03 13.26
CA THR A 231 1.83 -4.38 14.69
C THR A 231 2.76 -5.57 14.94
N LEU A 232 2.82 -6.52 14.00
CA LEU A 232 3.72 -7.68 14.00
C LEU A 232 5.19 -7.27 14.13
N LEU A 233 5.52 -6.11 13.56
CA LEU A 233 6.89 -5.59 13.47
C LEU A 233 7.14 -4.44 14.46
N GLY A 234 6.28 -4.32 15.47
CA GLY A 234 6.40 -3.30 16.51
C GLY A 234 5.93 -1.91 16.10
N TRP A 235 5.47 -1.72 14.86
CA TRP A 235 4.83 -0.46 14.46
C TRP A 235 3.45 -0.36 15.11
N SER A 236 3.41 0.36 16.23
CA SER A 236 2.23 0.52 17.07
C SER A 236 1.47 1.81 16.79
N ALA A 237 2.07 2.74 16.05
CA ALA A 237 1.46 4.01 15.68
C ALA A 237 1.84 4.43 14.25
N GLY A 238 0.95 5.15 13.59
CA GLY A 238 1.28 5.95 12.41
C GLY A 238 1.22 7.44 12.73
N ALA A 239 1.85 8.25 11.88
CA ALA A 239 1.70 9.70 11.92
C ALA A 239 1.58 10.27 10.52
N VAL A 240 0.79 11.32 10.36
CA VAL A 240 0.73 12.13 9.13
C VAL A 240 1.33 13.50 9.43
N LEU A 241 2.34 13.89 8.67
CA LEU A 241 2.90 15.24 8.67
C LEU A 241 2.36 16.02 7.48
N TRP A 242 1.80 17.19 7.77
CA TRP A 242 1.38 18.16 6.77
C TRP A 242 2.42 19.26 6.70
N LEU A 243 3.08 19.36 5.56
CA LEU A 243 4.23 20.23 5.39
C LEU A 243 3.93 21.32 4.35
N ASN A 244 4.47 22.51 4.61
CA ASN A 244 4.66 23.53 3.60
C ASN A 244 6.15 23.60 3.26
N VAL A 245 6.46 23.22 2.02
CA VAL A 245 7.80 23.08 1.48
C VAL A 245 8.00 24.10 0.37
N GLN A 246 9.15 24.75 0.33
CA GLN A 246 9.52 25.60 -0.81
C GLN A 246 9.76 24.73 -2.04
N HIS A 247 9.24 25.14 -3.19
CA HIS A 247 9.32 24.34 -4.42
C HIS A 247 10.76 23.87 -4.78
N PRO A 248 11.81 24.72 -4.64
CA PRO A 248 13.20 24.30 -4.90
C PRO A 248 13.74 23.22 -3.94
N ASP A 249 13.16 23.08 -2.75
CA ASP A 249 13.59 22.10 -1.74
C ASP A 249 12.86 20.75 -1.89
N LEU A 250 11.80 20.67 -2.72
CA LEU A 250 10.89 19.53 -2.77
C LEU A 250 11.59 18.22 -3.14
N GLU A 251 12.40 18.23 -4.21
CA GLU A 251 13.12 17.03 -4.66
C GLU A 251 14.11 16.53 -3.61
N ARG A 252 14.84 17.46 -2.98
CA ARG A 252 15.82 17.13 -1.93
C ARG A 252 15.14 16.55 -0.70
N ILE A 253 13.99 17.11 -0.29
CA ILE A 253 13.20 16.58 0.83
C ILE A 253 12.67 15.18 0.53
N VAL A 254 12.09 14.97 -0.66
CA VAL A 254 11.60 13.66 -1.09
C VAL A 254 12.73 12.63 -1.12
N ALA A 255 13.92 13.02 -1.60
CA ALA A 255 15.09 12.16 -1.59
C ALA A 255 15.53 11.77 -0.17
N SER A 256 15.51 12.72 0.79
CA SER A 256 15.75 12.44 2.21
C SER A 256 14.70 11.50 2.80
N PHE A 257 13.41 11.74 2.53
CA PHE A 257 12.33 10.86 3.00
C PHE A 257 12.41 9.44 2.45
N ARG A 258 12.92 9.25 1.22
CA ARG A 258 13.15 7.92 0.66
C ARG A 258 14.17 7.08 1.46
N GLN A 259 15.06 7.73 2.21
CA GLN A 259 16.04 7.05 3.07
C GLN A 259 15.48 6.67 4.44
N LEU A 260 14.29 7.15 4.81
CA LEU A 260 13.66 6.85 6.08
C LEU A 260 12.68 5.68 5.92
N ASN A 261 12.98 4.55 6.57
CA ASN A 261 12.11 3.37 6.56
C ASN A 261 10.73 3.64 7.15
N GLN A 262 10.59 4.68 7.98
CA GLN A 262 9.31 5.11 8.54
C GLN A 262 8.37 5.64 7.45
N VAL A 263 8.87 6.22 6.37
CA VAL A 263 8.02 6.87 5.35
C VAL A 263 7.33 5.83 4.47
N ARG A 264 6.00 5.74 4.61
CA ARG A 264 5.14 4.81 3.87
C ARG A 264 4.46 5.46 2.67
N PHE A 265 4.25 6.77 2.72
CA PHE A 265 3.65 7.54 1.65
C PHE A 265 4.11 9.00 1.70
N CYS A 266 4.34 9.60 0.55
CA CYS A 266 4.70 11.00 0.40
C CYS A 266 4.11 11.52 -0.91
N ALA A 267 3.27 12.55 -0.84
CA ALA A 267 2.63 13.11 -2.01
C ALA A 267 2.42 14.62 -1.89
N SER A 268 2.51 15.33 -3.01
CA SER A 268 2.11 16.73 -3.06
C SER A 268 0.58 16.83 -3.04
N VAL A 269 0.08 17.69 -2.17
CA VAL A 269 -1.35 17.90 -1.93
C VAL A 269 -1.77 19.32 -2.30
N THR A 270 -3.07 19.53 -2.46
CA THR A 270 -3.70 20.86 -2.55
C THR A 270 -4.25 21.28 -1.19
N GLY A 271 -4.32 22.60 -0.95
CA GLY A 271 -4.82 23.18 0.31
C GLY A 271 -3.76 23.93 1.10
N GLU A 272 -3.85 23.88 2.43
CA GLU A 272 -3.01 24.66 3.36
C GLU A 272 -1.57 24.13 3.49
N ALA A 273 -1.39 22.83 3.29
CA ALA A 273 -0.11 22.17 3.08
C ALA A 273 0.09 21.89 1.59
N ASN A 274 1.34 21.71 1.18
CA ASN A 274 1.67 21.32 -0.20
C ASN A 274 2.36 19.95 -0.30
N LEU A 275 2.67 19.32 0.82
CA LEU A 275 3.25 17.98 0.92
C LEU A 275 2.66 17.25 2.14
N ALA A 276 2.16 16.03 1.93
CA ALA A 276 1.69 15.14 2.98
C ALA A 276 2.60 13.92 3.08
N VAL A 277 2.99 13.54 4.29
CA VAL A 277 3.88 12.40 4.56
C VAL A 277 3.23 11.51 5.60
N PHE A 278 3.05 10.23 5.28
CA PHE A 278 2.58 9.22 6.23
C PHE A 278 3.72 8.33 6.69
N LEU A 279 3.84 8.19 8.00
CA LEU A 279 4.91 7.50 8.71
C LEU A 279 4.35 6.29 9.48
N TRP A 280 5.10 5.19 9.52
CA TRP A 280 4.96 4.15 10.54
C TRP A 280 6.03 4.34 11.59
N LEU A 281 5.61 4.30 12.86
CA LEU A 281 6.44 4.58 14.01
C LEU A 281 6.36 3.43 15.01
N HIS A 282 7.47 3.07 15.62
CA HIS A 282 7.46 2.07 16.69
C HIS A 282 6.89 2.67 17.99
N ASN A 283 7.16 3.96 18.21
CA ASN A 283 6.66 4.76 19.30
C ASN A 283 6.52 6.23 18.86
N LEU A 284 5.81 7.06 19.63
CA LEU A 284 5.56 8.46 19.25
C LEU A 284 6.81 9.35 19.31
N GLN A 285 7.84 9.00 20.11
CA GLN A 285 9.07 9.78 20.24
C GLN A 285 9.89 9.79 18.93
N GLU A 286 9.78 8.73 18.11
CA GLU A 286 10.38 8.73 16.76
C GLU A 286 9.90 9.92 15.90
N LEU A 287 8.70 10.45 16.15
CA LEU A 287 8.21 11.62 15.44
C LEU A 287 9.05 12.86 15.75
N ASP A 288 9.39 13.08 17.03
CA ASP A 288 10.20 14.22 17.48
C ASP A 288 11.60 14.18 16.83
N GLU A 289 12.18 13.00 16.70
CA GLU A 289 13.48 12.81 16.03
C GLU A 289 13.41 13.13 14.54
N ILE A 290 12.34 12.69 13.86
CA ILE A 290 12.11 12.96 12.44
C ILE A 290 11.91 14.46 12.21
N GLU A 291 11.09 15.12 13.03
CA GLU A 291 10.85 16.56 12.93
C GLU A 291 12.11 17.38 13.21
N SER A 292 12.89 17.00 14.22
CA SER A 292 14.16 17.65 14.54
C SER A 292 15.16 17.55 13.39
N LYS A 293 15.31 16.36 12.79
CA LYS A 293 16.17 16.16 11.61
C LYS A 293 15.66 16.95 10.40
N LEU A 294 14.34 16.98 10.18
CA LEU A 294 13.73 17.74 9.09
C LEU A 294 14.01 19.23 9.23
N GLY A 295 13.81 19.81 10.42
CA GLY A 295 14.06 21.22 10.69
C GLY A 295 15.54 21.61 10.58
N ALA A 296 16.45 20.72 11.01
CA ALA A 296 17.88 20.96 10.90
C ALA A 296 18.38 20.99 9.45
N VAL A 297 17.90 20.07 8.60
CA VAL A 297 18.33 19.94 7.19
C VAL A 297 17.57 20.89 6.26
N PHE A 298 16.34 21.25 6.63
CA PHE A 298 15.45 22.10 5.84
C PHE A 298 14.76 23.17 6.72
N PRO A 299 15.50 24.22 7.15
CA PRO A 299 14.99 25.21 8.11
C PRO A 299 13.76 26.02 7.64
N ARG A 300 13.48 26.04 6.34
CA ARG A 300 12.32 26.73 5.75
C ARG A 300 11.06 25.86 5.65
N VAL A 301 11.15 24.59 6.03
CA VAL A 301 9.99 23.69 6.06
C VAL A 301 9.13 24.04 7.26
N LEU A 302 7.84 24.21 7.01
CA LEU A 302 6.87 24.46 8.06
C LEU A 302 5.98 23.23 8.24
N ILE A 303 5.91 22.70 9.46
CA ILE A 303 4.95 21.65 9.82
C ILE A 303 3.64 22.35 10.15
N LYS A 304 2.66 22.22 9.24
CA LYS A 304 1.33 22.84 9.34
C LYS A 304 0.40 22.08 10.28
N ASP A 305 0.46 20.76 10.28
CA ASP A 305 -0.33 19.90 11.15
C ASP A 305 0.34 18.54 11.35
N ARG A 306 -0.05 17.82 12.41
CA ARG A 306 0.45 16.50 12.83
C ARG A 306 -0.71 15.65 13.30
N TRP A 307 -0.92 14.50 12.67
CA TRP A 307 -2.02 13.61 13.05
C TRP A 307 -1.46 12.27 13.45
N ILE A 308 -1.91 11.74 14.57
CA ILE A 308 -1.62 10.36 14.95
C ILE A 308 -2.65 9.45 14.31
N VAL A 309 -2.16 8.33 13.77
CA VAL A 309 -2.96 7.28 13.13
C VAL A 309 -2.83 6.04 13.99
N PRO A 310 -3.68 5.86 15.02
CA PRO A 310 -3.62 4.69 15.88
C PRO A 310 -4.07 3.40 15.18
N ARG A 311 -4.82 3.51 14.08
CA ARG A 311 -5.39 2.34 13.40
C ARG A 311 -5.57 2.59 11.90
N ILE A 312 -5.23 1.57 11.11
CA ILE A 312 -5.57 1.48 9.69
C ILE A 312 -6.69 0.45 9.56
N ALA A 313 -7.88 0.87 9.14
CA ALA A 313 -9.03 -0.01 8.99
C ALA A 313 -9.10 -0.69 7.61
N LYS A 314 -8.53 -0.05 6.58
CA LYS A 314 -8.37 -0.63 5.24
C LYS A 314 -7.03 -0.23 4.64
N ARG A 315 -6.34 -1.17 4.00
CA ARG A 315 -5.08 -0.92 3.27
C ARG A 315 -5.06 -1.67 1.95
N THR A 316 -5.07 -0.92 0.84
CA THR A 316 -4.99 -1.44 -0.53
C THR A 316 -6.02 -2.55 -0.75
N GLY A 317 -7.29 -2.24 -0.50
CA GLY A 317 -8.40 -3.19 -0.65
C GLY A 317 -8.62 -4.13 0.53
N TYR A 318 -7.62 -4.40 1.39
CA TYR A 318 -7.82 -5.27 2.55
C TYR A 318 -8.38 -4.53 3.75
N ILE A 319 -9.52 -5.00 4.26
CA ILE A 319 -10.05 -4.62 5.58
C ILE A 319 -9.22 -5.31 6.65
N LEU A 320 -8.86 -4.56 7.70
CA LEU A 320 -7.97 -5.02 8.77
C LEU A 320 -8.69 -5.04 10.13
N ASP A 321 -8.34 -6.02 10.97
CA ASP A 321 -8.74 -6.03 12.37
C ASP A 321 -7.89 -5.06 13.23
N LEU A 322 -8.13 -5.04 14.55
CA LEU A 322 -7.43 -4.14 15.47
C LEU A 322 -5.93 -4.46 15.58
N ASP A 323 -5.56 -5.72 15.36
CA ASP A 323 -4.17 -6.17 15.30
C ASP A 323 -3.58 -6.03 13.90
N SER A 324 -4.25 -5.29 13.01
CA SER A 324 -3.82 -5.05 11.63
C SER A 324 -3.70 -6.29 10.75
N ARG A 325 -4.27 -7.42 11.16
CA ARG A 325 -4.31 -8.63 10.36
C ARG A 325 -5.41 -8.50 9.32
N ARG A 326 -5.20 -9.10 8.14
CA ARG A 326 -6.20 -9.05 7.07
C ARG A 326 -7.47 -9.78 7.49
N LEU A 327 -8.63 -9.24 7.11
CA LEU A 327 -9.93 -9.90 7.27
C LEU A 327 -10.53 -10.28 5.92
N ARG A 328 -10.73 -9.28 5.06
CA ARG A 328 -11.43 -9.43 3.79
C ARG A 328 -10.80 -8.53 2.74
N TYR A 329 -10.73 -9.03 1.51
CA TYR A 329 -10.36 -8.22 0.36
C TYR A 329 -11.59 -7.58 -0.28
N VAL A 330 -11.47 -6.31 -0.62
CA VAL A 330 -12.39 -5.52 -1.43
C VAL A 330 -11.60 -5.08 -2.66
N PRO A 331 -11.97 -5.53 -3.87
CA PRO A 331 -11.29 -5.12 -5.09
C PRO A 331 -11.18 -3.59 -5.19
N VAL A 332 -9.97 -3.11 -5.41
CA VAL A 332 -9.73 -1.68 -5.65
C VAL A 332 -10.09 -1.35 -7.10
N SER A 333 -10.81 -0.25 -7.30
CA SER A 333 -11.25 0.20 -8.63
C SER A 333 -11.24 1.71 -8.69
N SER A 334 -10.76 2.29 -9.80
CA SER A 334 -10.89 3.72 -10.08
C SER A 334 -12.21 4.10 -10.75
N GLN A 335 -13.09 3.12 -10.97
CA GLN A 335 -14.44 3.29 -11.50
C GLN A 335 -15.45 3.20 -10.35
N PRO A 336 -15.88 4.34 -9.78
CA PRO A 336 -17.11 4.38 -9.01
C PRO A 336 -18.28 3.94 -9.89
N VAL A 337 -19.14 3.07 -9.36
CA VAL A 337 -20.41 2.73 -9.99
C VAL A 337 -21.40 3.80 -9.56
N PHE A 338 -21.79 4.66 -10.50
CA PHE A 338 -22.89 5.60 -10.31
C PHE A 338 -24.17 4.92 -10.79
N GLU A 339 -25.24 4.99 -10.00
CA GLU A 339 -26.58 4.69 -10.51
C GLU A 339 -27.06 5.95 -11.25
N ASP A 340 -27.38 5.83 -12.53
CA ASP A 340 -27.90 6.93 -13.37
C ASP A 340 -29.37 7.27 -13.05
#